data_AF-A0A8J8J2W4-F1
#
_entry.id   AF-A0A8J8J2W4-F1
#
_cell.length_a   1.000
_cell.length_b   1.000
_cell.length_c   1.000
_cell.angle_alpha   90.00
_cell.angle_beta   90.00
_cell.angle_gamma   90.00
#
_symmetry.space_group_name_H-M   'P 1'
#
loop_
_entity.id
_entity.type
_entity.pdbx_description
1 polymer ?
#
loop_
_entity_poly.entity_id
_entity_poly.type
_entity_poly.pdbx_seq_one_letter_code
_entity_poly.pdbx_strand_id
1 'polypeptide(L)'
;MIGLIATILTGIVLKNYIFLLIMLAYLLRLRSRNASLAVFYLYVLSIAVSLPSTSIYIWEGLKLAGFVALSTVLALDDVLRGIRVEREELILSTVLIVSAVTDYTFLIVLIAVVLYSSYRHFGKAVAYLAGWLGLSAAVMYLIRDSLTDPVAQAFVLIGLGLLFILFAERKDVEFLEVKPFEGE
;
A
#
# COMPACT_ATOMS: atom_id res chain seq x y z
N MET A 1 4.31 -12.74 -2.33
CA MET A 1 5.71 -12.55 -1.86
C MET A 1 6.21 -11.12 -2.01
N ILE A 2 5.69 -10.40 -3.00
CA ILE A 2 6.12 -9.04 -3.34
C ILE A 2 5.92 -8.07 -2.15
N GLY A 3 4.82 -8.22 -1.41
CA GLY A 3 4.50 -7.38 -0.25
C GLY A 3 5.48 -7.53 0.90
N LEU A 4 5.89 -8.76 1.21
CA LEU A 4 6.93 -9.03 2.20
C LEU A 4 8.24 -8.29 1.84
N ILE A 5 8.69 -8.43 0.59
CA ILE A 5 9.94 -7.83 0.12
C ILE A 5 9.84 -6.31 0.10
N ALA A 6 8.75 -5.75 -0.44
CA ALA A 6 8.50 -4.31 -0.45
C ALA A 6 8.56 -3.72 0.97
N THR A 7 8.01 -4.43 1.95
CA THR A 7 7.98 -4.00 3.34
C THR A 7 9.35 -4.04 3.99
N ILE A 8 10.12 -5.12 3.78
CA ILE A 8 11.50 -5.24 4.29
C ILE A 8 12.38 -4.13 3.70
N LEU A 9 12.33 -3.94 2.38
CA LEU A 9 13.10 -2.89 1.70
C LEU A 9 12.70 -1.50 2.18
N THR A 10 11.41 -1.27 2.42
CA THR A 10 10.92 -0.01 3.02
C THR A 10 11.51 0.20 4.42
N GLY A 11 11.56 -0.85 5.25
CA GLY A 11 12.21 -0.79 6.56
C GLY A 11 13.69 -0.43 6.48
N ILE A 12 14.41 -0.97 5.49
CA ILE A 12 15.83 -0.66 5.25
C ILE A 12 16.00 0.81 4.82
N VAL A 13 15.22 1.26 3.84
CA VAL A 13 15.28 2.64 3.31
C VAL A 13 14.93 3.66 4.39
N LEU A 14 13.89 3.39 5.19
CA LEU A 14 13.47 4.26 6.29
C LEU A 14 14.28 4.04 7.58
N LYS A 15 15.23 3.09 7.60
CA LYS A 15 16.02 2.70 8.77
C LYS A 15 15.16 2.40 10.01
N ASN A 16 14.01 1.74 9.80
CA ASN A 16 13.07 1.40 10.85
C ASN A 16 12.79 -0.11 10.86
N TYR A 17 13.19 -0.77 11.95
CA TYR A 17 13.07 -2.22 12.13
C TYR A 17 11.63 -2.71 12.33
N ILE A 18 10.67 -1.82 12.65
CA ILE A 18 9.28 -2.20 12.87
C ILE A 18 8.65 -2.80 11.62
N PHE A 19 9.14 -2.42 10.45
CA PHE A 19 8.74 -3.02 9.18
C PHE A 19 9.01 -4.53 9.11
N LEU A 20 9.97 -5.05 9.87
CA LEU A 20 10.27 -6.48 9.93
C LEU A 20 9.19 -7.30 10.65
N LEU A 21 8.33 -6.66 11.46
CA LEU A 21 7.23 -7.35 12.14
C LEU A 21 6.21 -7.96 11.16
N ILE A 22 6.18 -7.50 9.91
CA ILE A 22 5.34 -8.11 8.86
C ILE A 22 5.61 -9.61 8.68
N MET A 23 6.85 -10.07 8.98
CA MET A 23 7.21 -11.49 8.91
C MET A 23 6.31 -12.35 9.79
N LEU A 24 5.83 -11.82 10.93
CA LEU A 24 4.91 -12.54 11.82
C LEU A 24 3.54 -12.77 11.15
N ALA A 25 2.99 -11.75 10.49
CA ALA A 25 1.75 -11.89 9.73
C ALA A 25 1.93 -12.91 8.60
N TYR A 26 3.09 -12.88 7.92
CA TYR A 26 3.43 -13.78 6.83
C TYR A 26 3.57 -15.24 7.30
N LEU A 27 4.26 -15.48 8.42
CA LEU A 27 4.37 -16.80 9.06
C LEU A 27 3.00 -17.36 9.44
N LEU A 28 2.15 -16.53 10.06
CA LEU A 28 0.80 -16.95 10.45
C LEU A 28 -0.10 -17.21 9.26
N ARG A 29 0.18 -16.63 8.09
CA ARG A 29 -0.60 -16.88 6.87
C ARG A 29 -0.56 -18.34 6.43
N LEU A 30 0.53 -19.05 6.73
CA LEU A 30 0.68 -20.49 6.49
C LEU A 30 -0.29 -21.33 7.33
N ARG A 31 -0.74 -20.81 8.48
CA ARG A 31 -1.64 -21.52 9.40
C ARG A 31 -3.09 -21.08 9.27
N SER A 32 -3.35 -19.77 9.24
CA SER A 32 -4.70 -19.21 9.18
C SER A 32 -4.72 -17.80 8.61
N ARG A 33 -5.63 -17.56 7.67
CA ARG A 33 -5.88 -16.22 7.10
C ARG A 33 -6.30 -15.22 8.18
N ASN A 34 -7.18 -15.62 9.08
CA ASN A 34 -7.74 -14.72 10.10
C ASN A 34 -6.69 -14.34 11.15
N ALA A 35 -5.83 -15.28 11.56
CA ALA A 35 -4.72 -14.99 12.47
C ALA A 35 -3.69 -14.05 11.82
N SER A 36 -3.38 -14.28 10.54
CA SER A 36 -2.50 -13.41 9.75
C SER A 36 -3.04 -11.99 9.65
N LEU A 37 -4.35 -11.83 9.36
CA LEU A 37 -5.00 -10.51 9.32
C LEU A 37 -4.97 -9.79 10.67
N ALA A 38 -5.25 -10.49 11.76
CA ALA A 38 -5.19 -9.90 13.11
C ALA A 38 -3.78 -9.35 13.40
N VAL A 39 -2.74 -10.11 13.08
CA VAL A 39 -1.34 -9.66 13.27
C VAL A 39 -0.95 -8.58 12.26
N PHE A 40 -1.46 -8.62 11.04
CA PHE A 40 -1.28 -7.54 10.06
C PHE A 40 -1.84 -6.22 10.58
N TYR A 41 -3.03 -6.20 11.18
CA TYR A 41 -3.59 -4.98 11.77
C TYR A 41 -2.76 -4.46 12.95
N LEU A 42 -2.27 -5.35 13.82
CA LEU A 42 -1.35 -4.97 14.90
C LEU A 42 -0.05 -4.38 14.35
N TYR A 43 0.46 -4.93 13.25
CA TYR A 43 1.62 -4.42 12.55
C TYR A 43 1.39 -3.00 12.00
N VAL A 44 0.26 -2.75 11.33
CA VAL A 44 -0.08 -1.42 10.82
C VAL A 44 -0.22 -0.39 11.96
N LEU A 45 -0.85 -0.77 13.08
CA LEU A 45 -0.92 0.08 14.27
C LEU A 45 0.47 0.38 14.85
N SER A 46 1.35 -0.63 14.88
CA SER A 46 2.73 -0.46 15.37
C SER A 46 3.51 0.53 14.50
N ILE A 47 3.33 0.48 13.18
CA ILE A 47 3.89 1.47 12.26
C ILE A 47 3.35 2.86 12.55
N ALA A 48 2.04 3.01 12.67
CA ALA A 48 1.38 4.30 12.88
C ALA A 48 1.87 5.02 14.13
N VAL A 49 2.16 4.29 15.22
CA VAL A 49 2.65 4.88 16.48
C VAL A 49 4.16 5.16 16.47
N SER A 50 4.92 4.47 15.61
CA SER A 50 6.38 4.54 15.62
C SER A 50 6.99 5.56 14.65
N LEU A 51 6.24 5.97 13.63
CA LEU A 51 6.75 6.87 12.61
C LEU A 51 6.63 8.33 13.06
N PRO A 52 7.58 9.19 12.66
CA PRO A 52 7.52 10.60 12.97
C PRO A 52 6.32 11.25 12.27
N SER A 53 5.58 12.07 13.03
CA SER A 53 4.53 12.92 12.47
C SER A 53 5.17 14.00 11.61
N THR A 54 5.05 13.87 10.30
CA THR A 54 5.60 14.80 9.30
C THR A 54 4.50 15.18 8.31
N SER A 55 4.49 16.45 7.89
CA SER A 55 3.46 16.91 6.95
C SER A 55 3.67 16.29 5.56
N ILE A 56 2.58 15.91 4.89
CA ILE A 56 2.63 15.39 3.52
C ILE A 56 2.97 16.47 2.48
N TYR A 57 3.00 17.75 2.85
CA TYR A 57 3.32 18.85 1.94
C TYR A 57 4.83 19.08 1.79
N ILE A 58 5.65 18.50 2.68
CA ILE A 58 7.10 18.46 2.52
C ILE A 58 7.50 17.14 1.87
N TRP A 59 8.60 17.17 1.12
CA TRP A 59 9.05 16.02 0.33
C TRP A 59 9.34 14.79 1.22
N GLU A 60 9.92 15.00 2.39
CA GLU A 60 10.27 13.94 3.33
C GLU A 60 9.01 13.23 3.85
N GLY A 61 7.96 13.98 4.19
CA GLY A 61 6.70 13.44 4.67
C GLY A 61 5.90 12.75 3.56
N LEU A 62 5.89 13.32 2.35
CA LEU A 62 5.27 12.68 1.18
C LEU A 62 5.97 11.36 0.84
N LYS A 63 7.31 11.34 0.84
CA LYS A 63 8.12 10.15 0.60
C LYS A 63 7.84 9.08 1.65
N LEU A 64 7.80 9.46 2.93
CA LEU A 64 7.48 8.55 4.04
C LEU A 64 6.07 7.98 3.89
N ALA A 65 5.06 8.81 3.64
CA ALA A 65 3.68 8.38 3.44
C ALA A 65 3.55 7.43 2.24
N GLY A 66 4.22 7.74 1.12
CA GLY A 66 4.24 6.90 -0.06
C GLY A 66 4.84 5.52 0.21
N PHE A 67 6.02 5.45 0.83
CA PHE A 67 6.65 4.18 1.19
C PHE A 67 5.77 3.33 2.10
N VAL A 68 5.21 3.94 3.15
CA VAL A 68 4.36 3.25 4.11
C VAL A 68 3.10 2.74 3.44
N ALA A 69 2.36 3.60 2.73
CA ALA A 69 1.10 3.23 2.11
C ALA A 69 1.27 2.13 1.05
N LEU A 70 2.23 2.29 0.13
CA LEU A 70 2.43 1.37 -0.98
C LEU A 70 2.93 -0.01 -0.51
N SER A 71 3.89 -0.05 0.41
CA SER A 71 4.37 -1.31 0.97
C SER A 71 3.29 -2.03 1.78
N THR A 72 2.49 -1.28 2.56
CA THR A 72 1.36 -1.82 3.33
C THR A 72 0.27 -2.40 2.43
N VAL A 73 -0.03 -1.76 1.29
CA VAL A 73 -0.99 -2.27 0.30
C VAL A 73 -0.52 -3.61 -0.27
N LEU A 74 0.74 -3.72 -0.70
CA LEU A 74 1.28 -4.99 -1.21
C LEU A 74 1.33 -6.06 -0.13
N ALA A 75 1.68 -5.69 1.11
CA ALA A 75 1.69 -6.62 2.24
C ALA A 75 0.28 -7.14 2.58
N LEU A 76 -0.73 -6.27 2.52
CA LEU A 76 -2.13 -6.67 2.68
C LEU A 76 -2.57 -7.63 1.58
N ASP A 77 -2.16 -7.38 0.34
CA ASP A 77 -2.47 -8.27 -0.80
C ASP A 77 -1.91 -9.68 -0.58
N ASP A 78 -0.65 -9.78 -0.14
CA ASP A 78 -0.01 -11.05 0.24
C ASP A 78 -0.75 -11.76 1.39
N VAL A 79 -1.19 -11.00 2.41
CA VAL A 79 -1.94 -11.54 3.56
C VAL A 79 -3.33 -12.03 3.14
N LEU A 80 -4.01 -11.33 2.23
CA LEU A 80 -5.35 -11.72 1.76
C LEU A 80 -5.29 -12.91 0.82
N ARG A 81 -4.51 -12.81 -0.26
CA ARG A 81 -4.44 -13.81 -1.34
C ARG A 81 -3.59 -15.03 -0.98
N GLY A 82 -2.72 -14.89 0.01
CA GLY A 82 -1.79 -15.94 0.42
C GLY A 82 -0.46 -15.86 -0.33
N ILE A 83 0.48 -16.69 0.11
CA ILE A 83 1.84 -16.69 -0.39
C ILE A 83 1.88 -17.44 -1.72
N ARG A 84 2.10 -16.72 -2.82
CA ARG A 84 2.37 -17.31 -4.13
C ARG A 84 3.84 -17.15 -4.46
N VAL A 85 4.36 -18.07 -5.27
CA VAL A 85 5.74 -18.05 -5.77
C VAL A 85 5.66 -18.37 -7.26
N GLU A 86 5.07 -17.45 -8.00
CA GLU A 86 4.99 -17.53 -9.46
C GLU A 86 6.18 -16.79 -10.09
N ARG A 87 6.49 -17.13 -11.36
CA ARG A 87 7.58 -16.51 -12.11
C ARG A 87 7.48 -14.98 -12.11
N GLU A 88 6.27 -14.45 -12.23
CA GLU A 88 6.01 -13.02 -12.25
C GLU A 88 6.26 -12.37 -10.88
N GLU A 89 5.88 -13.03 -9.79
CA GLU A 89 6.16 -12.53 -8.44
C GLU A 89 7.66 -12.47 -8.17
N LEU A 90 8.40 -13.47 -8.65
CA LEU A 90 9.86 -13.48 -8.56
C LEU A 90 10.46 -12.31 -9.34
N ILE A 91 10.00 -12.06 -10.57
CA ILE A 91 10.48 -10.93 -11.40
C ILE A 91 10.21 -9.60 -10.69
N LEU A 92 8.98 -9.35 -10.24
CA LEU A 92 8.62 -8.10 -9.56
C LEU A 92 9.40 -7.92 -8.25
N SER A 93 9.60 -9.00 -7.51
CA SER A 93 10.43 -9.01 -6.30
C SER A 93 11.90 -8.68 -6.59
N THR A 94 12.48 -9.27 -7.64
CA THR A 94 13.85 -8.95 -8.07
C THR A 94 13.98 -7.50 -8.52
N VAL A 95 13.00 -7.00 -9.29
CA VAL A 95 12.97 -5.60 -9.72
C VAL A 95 12.93 -4.65 -8.52
N LEU A 96 12.11 -4.95 -7.49
CA LEU A 96 12.10 -4.19 -6.24
C LEU A 96 13.47 -4.19 -5.54
N ILE A 97 14.10 -5.35 -5.41
CA ILE A 97 15.42 -5.48 -4.77
C ILE A 97 16.48 -4.66 -5.51
N VAL A 98 16.53 -4.78 -6.84
CA VAL A 98 17.49 -4.03 -7.67
C VAL A 98 17.20 -2.52 -7.62
N SER A 99 15.94 -2.11 -7.49
CA SER A 99 15.57 -0.70 -7.39
C SER A 99 15.92 -0.05 -6.05
N ALA A 100 16.20 -0.84 -5.01
CA ALA A 100 16.54 -0.36 -3.67
C ALA A 100 17.94 0.28 -3.54
N VAL A 101 18.61 0.56 -4.66
CA VAL A 101 19.90 1.26 -4.71
C VAL A 101 19.76 2.73 -4.30
N THR A 102 18.63 3.37 -4.62
CA THR A 102 18.32 4.74 -4.18
C THR A 102 16.86 4.86 -3.74
N ASP A 103 16.58 5.75 -2.78
CA ASP A 103 15.22 6.03 -2.32
C ASP A 103 14.28 6.40 -3.48
N TYR A 104 14.76 7.23 -4.42
CA TYR A 104 13.95 7.71 -5.53
C TYR A 104 13.61 6.58 -6.51
N THR A 105 14.60 5.78 -6.88
CA THR A 105 14.39 4.63 -7.77
C THR A 105 13.45 3.62 -7.12
N PHE A 106 13.66 3.34 -5.83
CA PHE A 106 12.81 2.42 -5.08
C PHE A 106 11.36 2.90 -5.02
N LEU A 107 11.12 4.18 -4.72
CA LEU A 107 9.77 4.74 -4.65
C LEU A 107 9.05 4.66 -6.00
N ILE A 108 9.71 5.02 -7.10
CA ILE A 108 9.14 4.95 -8.45
C ILE A 108 8.78 3.50 -8.82
N VAL A 109 9.69 2.56 -8.55
CA VAL A 109 9.45 1.14 -8.84
C VAL A 109 8.35 0.59 -7.93
N LEU A 110 8.29 0.97 -6.66
CA LEU A 110 7.24 0.56 -5.74
C LEU A 110 5.86 1.04 -6.22
N ILE A 111 5.74 2.29 -6.69
CA ILE A 111 4.52 2.79 -7.33
C ILE A 111 4.17 1.94 -8.56
N ALA A 112 5.13 1.68 -9.43
CA ALA A 112 4.91 0.90 -10.65
C ALA A 112 4.43 -0.53 -10.33
N VAL A 113 5.04 -1.19 -9.33
CA VAL A 113 4.68 -2.53 -8.90
C VAL A 113 3.28 -2.56 -8.27
N VAL A 114 2.93 -1.57 -7.46
CA VAL A 114 1.56 -1.44 -6.92
C VAL A 114 0.56 -1.26 -8.06
N LEU A 115 0.79 -0.32 -8.97
CA LEU A 115 -0.13 -0.07 -10.09
C LEU A 115 -0.28 -1.29 -10.99
N TYR A 116 0.83 -1.96 -11.31
CA TYR A 116 0.83 -3.17 -12.13
C TYR A 116 0.10 -4.32 -11.43
N SER A 117 0.39 -4.59 -10.16
CA SER A 117 -0.29 -5.63 -9.37
C SER A 117 -1.79 -5.32 -9.26
N SER A 118 -2.15 -4.09 -8.90
CA SER A 118 -3.55 -3.68 -8.83
C SER A 118 -4.25 -3.82 -10.18
N TYR A 119 -3.59 -3.46 -11.29
CA TYR A 119 -4.21 -3.53 -12.63
C TYR A 119 -4.45 -4.97 -13.05
N ARG A 120 -3.50 -5.87 -12.78
CA ARG A 120 -3.65 -7.29 -13.07
C ARG A 120 -4.81 -7.90 -12.28
N HIS A 121 -5.00 -7.46 -11.05
CA HIS A 121 -5.97 -8.05 -10.13
C HIS A 121 -7.37 -7.44 -10.22
N PHE A 122 -7.48 -6.13 -10.43
CA PHE A 122 -8.74 -5.38 -10.42
C PHE A 122 -9.07 -4.75 -11.79
N GLY A 123 -8.22 -4.95 -12.79
CA GLY A 123 -8.43 -4.50 -14.16
C GLY A 123 -8.68 -2.99 -14.26
N LYS A 124 -9.78 -2.63 -14.94
CA LYS A 124 -10.20 -1.24 -15.13
C LYS A 124 -10.56 -0.53 -13.83
N ALA A 125 -10.81 -1.26 -12.74
CA ALA A 125 -11.14 -0.63 -11.45
C ALA A 125 -9.99 0.24 -10.89
N VAL A 126 -8.75 -0.05 -11.31
CA VAL A 126 -7.58 0.76 -10.97
C VAL A 126 -7.68 2.19 -11.50
N ALA A 127 -8.36 2.42 -12.63
CA ALA A 127 -8.57 3.77 -13.14
C ALA A 127 -9.45 4.60 -12.18
N TYR A 128 -10.43 3.98 -11.51
CA TYR A 128 -11.23 4.66 -10.49
C TYR A 128 -10.41 4.96 -9.23
N LEU A 129 -9.55 4.02 -8.80
CA LEU A 129 -8.62 4.25 -7.70
C LEU A 129 -7.63 5.38 -8.02
N ALA A 130 -7.03 5.38 -9.21
CA ALA A 130 -6.11 6.42 -9.65
C ALA A 130 -6.81 7.78 -9.77
N GLY A 131 -8.03 7.80 -10.34
CA GLY A 131 -8.86 9.00 -10.40
C GLY A 131 -9.21 9.52 -9.01
N TRP A 132 -9.51 8.63 -8.06
CA TRP A 132 -9.79 9.01 -6.67
C TRP A 132 -8.56 9.56 -5.94
N LEU A 133 -7.40 8.93 -6.11
CA LEU A 133 -6.14 9.44 -5.57
C LEU A 133 -5.80 10.82 -6.15
N GLY A 134 -6.01 11.01 -7.45
CA GLY A 134 -5.83 12.30 -8.11
C GLY A 134 -6.77 13.37 -7.56
N LEU A 135 -8.06 13.03 -7.38
CA LEU A 135 -9.04 13.94 -6.77
C LEU A 135 -8.66 14.27 -5.32
N SER A 136 -8.24 13.27 -4.54
CA SER A 136 -7.83 13.45 -3.15
C SER A 136 -6.61 14.37 -3.06
N ALA A 137 -5.61 14.17 -3.93
CA ALA A 137 -4.45 15.04 -4.01
C ALA A 137 -4.83 16.47 -4.40
N ALA A 138 -5.74 16.65 -5.35
CA ALA A 138 -6.25 17.97 -5.75
C ALA A 138 -6.98 18.67 -4.59
N VAL A 139 -7.84 17.96 -3.87
CA VAL A 139 -8.53 18.49 -2.68
C VAL A 139 -7.51 18.91 -1.64
N MET A 140 -6.57 18.04 -1.28
CA MET A 140 -5.51 18.34 -0.30
C MET A 140 -4.67 19.56 -0.72
N TYR A 141 -4.35 19.68 -2.01
CA TYR A 141 -3.61 20.84 -2.52
C TYR A 141 -4.40 22.15 -2.38
N LEU A 142 -5.70 22.14 -2.68
CA LEU A 142 -6.54 23.34 -2.60
C LEU A 142 -6.74 23.85 -1.18
N ILE A 143 -6.78 22.95 -0.20
CA ILE A 143 -6.97 23.29 1.22
C ILE A 143 -5.66 23.33 2.02
N ARG A 144 -4.51 23.25 1.34
CA ARG A 144 -3.20 23.10 1.99
C ARG A 144 -2.91 24.21 3.00
N ASP A 145 -3.33 25.44 2.70
CA ASP A 145 -3.06 26.61 3.52
C ASP A 145 -3.91 26.60 4.81
N SER A 146 -5.00 25.83 4.84
CA SER A 146 -5.85 25.62 6.02
C SER A 146 -5.47 24.37 6.83
N LEU A 147 -4.70 23.44 6.26
CA LEU A 147 -4.34 22.15 6.86
C LEU A 147 -2.85 22.05 7.14
N THR A 148 -2.30 22.89 8.02
CA THR A 148 -0.86 22.83 8.35
C THR A 148 -0.50 21.70 9.32
N ASP A 149 -1.46 21.25 10.13
CA ASP A 149 -1.26 20.16 11.10
C ASP A 149 -1.27 18.78 10.41
N PRO A 150 -0.19 17.96 10.54
CA PRO A 150 -0.13 16.61 9.99
C PRO A 150 -1.26 15.69 10.47
N VAL A 151 -1.76 15.89 11.70
CA VAL A 151 -2.86 15.08 12.24
C VAL A 151 -4.15 15.38 11.48
N ALA A 152 -4.46 16.67 11.29
CA ALA A 152 -5.60 17.10 10.49
C ALA A 152 -5.50 16.61 9.03
N GLN A 153 -4.30 16.64 8.44
CA GLN A 153 -4.04 16.09 7.09
C GLN A 153 -4.42 14.60 7.02
N ALA A 154 -4.02 13.80 8.02
CA ALA A 154 -4.35 12.37 8.09
C ALA A 154 -5.87 12.15 8.22
N PHE A 155 -6.57 12.92 9.07
CA PHE A 155 -8.02 12.83 9.21
C PHE A 155 -8.76 13.14 7.91
N VAL A 156 -8.33 14.16 7.17
CA VAL A 156 -8.94 14.48 5.87
C VAL A 156 -8.69 13.35 4.87
N LEU A 157 -7.48 12.79 4.80
CA LEU A 157 -7.18 11.65 3.93
C LEU A 157 -8.01 10.41 4.28
N ILE A 158 -8.19 10.10 5.56
CA ILE A 158 -9.05 9.01 6.02
C ILE A 158 -10.51 9.28 5.62
N GLY A 159 -11.00 10.50 5.84
CA GLY A 159 -12.36 10.90 5.45
C GLY A 159 -12.61 10.78 3.95
N LEU A 160 -11.66 11.22 3.12
CA LEU A 160 -11.69 11.02 1.67
C LEU A 160 -11.66 9.54 1.32
N GLY A 161 -10.82 8.72 1.96
CA GLY A 161 -10.81 7.28 1.77
C GLY A 161 -12.14 6.60 2.09
N LEU A 162 -12.81 7.00 3.18
CA LEU A 162 -14.14 6.48 3.53
C LEU A 162 -15.21 6.91 2.52
N LEU A 163 -15.17 8.17 2.06
CA LEU A 163 -16.07 8.63 1.01
C LEU A 163 -15.93 7.82 -0.27
N PHE A 164 -14.69 7.49 -0.67
CA PHE A 164 -14.45 6.61 -1.81
C PHE A 164 -15.16 5.27 -1.65
N ILE A 165 -14.98 4.62 -0.50
CA ILE A 165 -15.57 3.31 -0.22
C ILE A 165 -17.09 3.39 -0.30
N LEU A 166 -17.71 4.40 0.32
CA LEU A 166 -19.16 4.61 0.26
C LEU A 166 -19.66 4.85 -1.17
N PHE A 167 -18.92 5.61 -1.98
CA PHE A 167 -19.26 5.83 -3.39
C PHE A 167 -19.06 4.58 -4.24
N ALA A 168 -18.04 3.77 -3.95
CA ALA A 168 -17.75 2.52 -4.65
C ALA A 168 -18.80 1.46 -4.33
N GLU A 169 -19.20 1.33 -3.07
CA GLU A 169 -20.28 0.44 -2.60
C GLU A 169 -21.60 0.79 -3.29
N ARG A 170 -21.96 2.08 -3.33
CA ARG A 170 -23.21 2.53 -3.99
C ARG A 170 -23.25 2.29 -5.50
N LYS A 171 -22.09 2.11 -6.15
CA LYS A 171 -21.98 1.90 -7.60
C LYS A 171 -21.81 0.44 -8.01
N ASP A 172 -21.98 -0.51 -7.08
CA ASP A 172 -21.79 -1.96 -7.34
C ASP A 172 -20.46 -2.26 -8.05
N VAL A 173 -19.38 -1.55 -7.66
CA VAL A 173 -18.04 -1.75 -8.24
C VAL A 173 -17.48 -3.14 -7.86
N GLU A 174 -18.14 -3.85 -6.94
CA GLU A 174 -17.87 -5.24 -6.56
C GLU A 174 -17.87 -6.22 -7.75
N PHE A 175 -18.48 -5.90 -8.88
CA PHE A 175 -18.53 -6.78 -10.08
C PHE A 175 -17.43 -6.53 -11.12
N LEU A 176 -16.43 -5.69 -10.85
CA LEU A 176 -15.30 -5.45 -11.76
C LEU A 176 -14.06 -6.30 -11.47
N GLU A 177 -14.12 -7.23 -10.50
CA GLU A 177 -13.09 -8.26 -10.37
C GLU A 177 -13.03 -9.08 -11.66
N VAL A 178 -11.87 -9.06 -12.33
CA VAL A 178 -11.62 -9.93 -13.48
C VAL A 178 -11.70 -11.36 -12.94
N LYS A 179 -12.63 -12.16 -13.46
CA LYS A 179 -12.72 -13.59 -13.13
C LYS A 179 -11.31 -14.19 -13.20
N PRO A 180 -10.82 -14.87 -12.15
CA PRO A 180 -9.58 -15.62 -12.28
C PRO A 180 -9.77 -16.59 -13.46
N PHE A 181 -8.77 -16.66 -14.34
CA PHE A 181 -8.73 -17.64 -15.41
C PHE A 181 -9.04 -19.02 -14.83
N GLU A 182 -10.25 -19.53 -15.08
CA GLU A 182 -10.47 -20.96 -15.13
C GLU A 182 -9.65 -21.46 -16.32
N GLY A 183 -8.76 -22.41 -16.05
CA GLY A 183 -7.56 -22.64 -16.84
C GLY A 183 -7.78 -23.03 -18.30
N GLU A 184 -6.70 -22.86 -19.04
CA GLU A 184 -6.23 -23.78 -20.08
C GLU A 184 -4.73 -24.02 -19.88
#